data_AF-A0A6A4N778-F1
#
_entry.id   AF-A0A6A4N778-F1
#
_cell.length_a   1.000
_cell.length_b   1.000
_cell.length_c   1.000
_cell.angle_alpha   90.00
_cell.angle_beta   90.00
_cell.angle_gamma   90.00
#
_symmetry.space_group_name_H-M   'P 1'
#
loop_
_entity.id
_entity.type
_entity.pdbx_description
1 polymer ?
#
loop_
_entity_poly.entity_id
_entity_poly.type
_entity_poly.pdbx_seq_one_letter_code
_entity_poly.pdbx_strand_id
1 'polypeptide(L)'
;MANPFLLSLSLCLLLLYTSACLSEGLNRFNECQLDTLNALEPDNRIESEGGVTETWNSNKPELRCAGVAFERHTIEPQGLHLPSYTNYPQIIMIVQG
;
A
#
# COMPACT_ATOMS: atom_id res chain seq x y z
N MET A 1 22.75 -40.30 -29.14
CA MET A 1 21.40 -40.11 -29.67
C MET A 1 20.52 -39.67 -28.51
N ALA A 2 20.17 -38.40 -28.43
CA ALA A 2 19.36 -37.89 -27.33
C ALA A 2 17.94 -38.47 -27.42
N ASN A 3 17.42 -39.01 -26.33
CA ASN A 3 16.10 -39.63 -26.30
C ASN A 3 15.03 -38.53 -26.45
N PRO A 4 14.18 -38.54 -27.48
CA PRO A 4 13.19 -37.48 -27.74
C PRO A 4 12.26 -37.23 -26.56
N PHE A 5 12.04 -38.24 -25.71
CA PHE A 5 11.24 -38.13 -24.50
C PHE A 5 11.87 -37.20 -23.45
N LEU A 6 13.20 -37.23 -23.29
CA LEU A 6 13.94 -36.38 -22.35
C LEU A 6 13.99 -34.92 -22.84
N LEU A 7 14.08 -34.73 -24.15
CA LEU A 7 14.01 -33.39 -24.78
C LEU A 7 12.63 -32.76 -24.58
N SER A 8 11.56 -33.54 -24.79
CA SER A 8 10.18 -33.10 -24.54
C SER A 8 9.96 -32.72 -23.08
N LEU A 9 10.41 -33.56 -22.14
CA LEU A 9 10.29 -33.30 -20.71
C LEU A 9 11.09 -32.04 -20.28
N SER A 10 12.32 -31.89 -20.79
CA SER A 10 13.14 -30.69 -20.54
C SER A 10 12.48 -29.42 -21.07
N LEU A 11 11.84 -29.49 -22.25
CA LEU A 11 11.16 -28.34 -22.84
C LEU A 11 9.89 -27.97 -22.05
N CYS A 12 9.11 -28.98 -21.62
CA CYS A 12 7.97 -28.76 -20.72
C CYS A 12 8.40 -28.12 -19.40
N LEU A 13 9.49 -28.59 -18.79
CA LEU A 13 10.02 -28.01 -17.56
C LEU A 13 10.45 -26.54 -17.77
N LEU A 14 11.15 -26.24 -18.86
CA LEU A 14 11.55 -24.87 -19.20
C LEU A 14 10.33 -23.95 -19.39
N LEU A 15 9.29 -24.39 -20.08
CA LEU A 15 8.05 -23.63 -20.28
C LEU A 15 7.34 -23.36 -18.93
N LEU A 16 7.25 -24.36 -18.07
CA LEU A 16 6.66 -24.21 -16.73
C LEU A 16 7.44 -23.20 -15.87
N TYR A 17 8.78 -23.27 -15.88
CA TYR A 17 9.64 -22.32 -15.15
C TYR A 17 9.49 -20.88 -15.65
N THR A 18 9.41 -20.66 -16.97
CA THR A 18 9.22 -19.31 -17.52
C THR A 18 7.87 -18.70 -17.14
N SER A 19 6.81 -19.51 -17.07
CA SER A 19 5.47 -19.04 -16.69
C SER A 19 5.38 -18.63 -15.21
N ALA A 20 6.05 -19.36 -14.31
CA ALA A 20 6.09 -19.04 -12.89
C ALA A 20 6.91 -17.77 -12.58
N CYS A 21 7.95 -17.48 -13.37
CA CYS A 21 8.80 -16.29 -13.15
C CYS A 21 8.13 -14.99 -13.67
N LEU A 22 7.30 -15.10 -14.71
CA LEU A 22 6.53 -13.96 -15.25
C LEU A 22 5.35 -13.54 -14.37
N SER A 23 4.79 -14.44 -13.57
CA SER A 23 3.60 -14.16 -12.75
C SER A 23 3.91 -13.26 -11.54
N GLU A 24 5.10 -13.37 -10.95
CA GLU A 24 5.50 -12.53 -9.80
C GLU A 24 5.60 -11.05 -10.14
N GLY A 25 6.07 -10.72 -11.36
CA GLY A 25 6.13 -9.33 -11.83
C GLY A 25 4.75 -8.72 -12.07
N LEU A 26 3.83 -9.49 -12.68
CA LEU A 26 2.47 -9.05 -13.02
C LEU A 26 1.62 -8.73 -11.78
N ASN A 27 1.77 -9.48 -10.69
CA ASN A 27 0.92 -9.30 -9.51
C ASN A 27 1.13 -7.93 -8.83
N ARG A 28 2.35 -7.37 -8.87
CA ARG A 28 2.63 -6.00 -8.37
C ARG A 28 2.02 -4.91 -9.25
N PHE A 29 1.87 -5.14 -10.55
CA PHE A 29 1.21 -4.19 -11.46
C PHE A 29 -0.32 -4.22 -11.35
N ASN A 30 -0.89 -5.29 -10.79
CA ASN A 30 -2.34 -5.40 -10.58
C ASN A 30 -2.82 -4.58 -9.38
N GLU A 31 -1.98 -4.29 -8.39
CA GLU A 31 -2.39 -3.48 -7.21
C GLU A 31 -2.88 -2.07 -7.60
N CYS A 32 -2.44 -1.57 -8.75
CA CYS A 32 -2.84 -0.27 -9.31
C CYS A 32 -3.85 -0.36 -10.45
N GLN A 33 -4.36 -1.55 -10.78
CA GLN A 33 -5.46 -1.70 -11.75
C GLN A 33 -6.78 -1.43 -11.02
N LEU A 34 -7.12 -0.14 -10.91
CA LEU A 34 -8.30 0.34 -10.22
C LEU A 34 -9.41 0.62 -11.24
N ASP A 35 -10.53 -0.11 -11.15
CA ASP A 35 -11.70 0.14 -11.98
C ASP A 35 -12.46 1.41 -11.58
N THR A 36 -12.36 1.80 -10.30
CA THR A 36 -12.99 2.99 -9.72
C THR A 36 -12.09 3.64 -8.69
N LEU A 37 -12.26 4.96 -8.52
CA LEU A 37 -11.62 5.74 -7.44
C LEU A 37 -12.71 6.39 -6.60
N ASN A 38 -12.57 6.32 -5.28
CA ASN A 38 -13.52 6.89 -4.34
C ASN A 38 -12.89 8.04 -3.55
N ALA A 39 -13.70 9.04 -3.20
CA ALA A 39 -13.31 10.00 -2.17
C ALA A 39 -13.30 9.26 -0.82
N LEU A 40 -12.15 9.27 -0.14
CA LEU A 40 -11.97 8.53 1.10
C LEU A 40 -12.11 9.45 2.31
N GLU A 41 -12.98 9.06 3.24
CA GLU A 41 -13.07 9.65 4.59
C GLU A 41 -12.24 8.84 5.59
N PRO A 42 -11.90 9.42 6.77
CA PRO A 42 -11.19 8.69 7.81
C PRO A 42 -11.94 7.43 8.24
N ASP A 43 -11.20 6.34 8.42
CA ASP A 43 -11.75 5.06 8.84
C ASP A 43 -11.74 4.90 10.36
N ASN A 44 -10.78 5.53 11.05
CA ASN A 44 -10.68 5.48 12.50
C ASN A 44 -10.46 6.87 13.11
N ARG A 45 -10.91 7.02 14.35
CA ARG A 45 -10.78 8.24 15.14
C ARG A 45 -10.30 7.90 16.55
N ILE A 46 -9.24 8.57 16.99
CA ILE A 46 -8.55 8.35 18.27
C ILE A 46 -8.61 9.65 19.06
N GLU A 47 -9.23 9.59 20.23
CA GLU A 47 -9.34 10.72 21.14
C GLU A 47 -8.10 10.83 22.03
N SER A 48 -7.70 12.06 22.30
CA SER A 48 -6.65 12.41 23.26
C SER A 48 -7.07 13.67 24.03
N GLU A 49 -6.44 13.93 25.18
CA GLU A 49 -6.73 15.12 25.98
C GLU A 49 -6.57 16.43 25.18
N GLY A 50 -5.57 16.48 24.29
CA GLY A 50 -5.25 17.67 23.49
C GLY A 50 -5.87 17.70 22.09
N GLY A 51 -6.86 16.85 21.82
CA GLY A 51 -7.58 16.80 20.55
C GLY A 51 -7.68 15.40 19.94
N VAL A 52 -7.71 15.32 18.60
CA VAL A 52 -8.16 14.14 17.86
C VAL A 52 -7.14 13.74 16.80
N THR A 53 -6.91 12.44 16.65
CA THR A 53 -6.21 11.87 15.49
C THR A 53 -7.15 11.00 14.67
N GLU A 54 -7.25 11.29 13.38
CA GLU A 54 -8.03 10.53 12.41
C GLU A 54 -7.10 9.84 11.42
N THR A 55 -7.39 8.60 11.06
CA THR A 55 -6.55 7.80 10.16
C THR A 55 -7.37 7.16 9.06
N TRP A 56 -6.76 7.02 7.88
CA TRP A 56 -7.32 6.29 6.76
C TRP A 56 -6.73 4.89 6.71
N ASN A 57 -7.54 3.90 6.37
CA ASN A 57 -7.08 2.53 6.17
C ASN A 57 -6.17 2.45 4.93
N SER A 58 -4.87 2.34 5.15
CA SER A 58 -3.85 2.25 4.10
C SER A 58 -4.00 1.03 3.19
N ASN A 59 -4.81 0.03 3.59
CA ASN A 59 -5.10 -1.12 2.75
C ASN A 59 -6.13 -0.86 1.66
N LYS A 60 -6.79 0.32 1.65
CA LYS A 60 -7.70 0.73 0.57
C LYS A 60 -6.95 0.75 -0.76
N PRO A 61 -7.55 0.24 -1.86
CA PRO A 61 -6.86 0.08 -3.15
C PRO A 61 -6.14 1.35 -3.63
N GLU A 62 -6.78 2.51 -3.48
CA GLU A 62 -6.25 3.80 -3.88
C GLU A 62 -4.96 4.15 -3.12
N LEU A 63 -4.95 3.94 -1.79
CA LEU A 63 -3.82 4.25 -0.92
C LEU A 63 -2.70 3.23 -1.02
N ARG A 64 -3.05 1.95 -1.16
CA ARG A 64 -2.08 0.87 -1.37
C ARG A 64 -1.34 1.05 -2.69
N CYS A 65 -2.05 1.35 -3.78
CA CYS A 65 -1.44 1.63 -5.06
C CYS A 65 -0.51 2.86 -4.99
N ALA A 66 -0.95 3.94 -4.34
CA ALA A 66 -0.14 5.13 -4.16
C ALA A 66 1.06 4.93 -3.22
N GLY A 67 1.05 3.87 -2.40
CA GLY A 67 2.09 3.58 -1.42
C GLY A 67 2.15 4.60 -0.29
N VAL A 68 1.01 5.17 0.11
CA VAL A 68 0.92 6.23 1.12
C VAL A 68 -0.04 5.86 2.25
N ALA A 69 0.14 6.53 3.40
CA ALA A 69 -0.81 6.55 4.50
C ALA A 69 -1.19 8.00 4.81
N PHE A 70 -2.43 8.21 5.24
CA PHE A 70 -2.93 9.51 5.64
C PHE A 70 -3.36 9.51 7.11
N GLU A 71 -3.04 10.60 7.78
CA GLU A 71 -3.52 10.94 9.11
C GLU A 71 -3.87 12.43 9.17
N ARG A 72 -4.83 12.77 10.03
CA ARG A 72 -5.23 14.15 10.31
C ARG A 72 -5.24 14.34 11.81
N HIS A 73 -4.43 15.28 12.27
CA HIS A 73 -4.43 15.71 13.67
C HIS A 73 -5.23 17.01 13.78
N THR A 74 -6.21 17.01 14.67
CA THR A 74 -6.88 18.23 15.13
C THR A 74 -6.38 18.49 16.54
N ILE A 75 -5.56 19.53 16.71
CA ILE A 75 -5.01 19.91 18.02
C ILE A 75 -5.89 21.01 18.59
N GLU A 76 -6.44 20.77 19.78
CA GLU A 76 -7.28 21.75 20.47
C GLU A 76 -6.44 22.91 21.03
N PRO A 77 -7.05 24.07 21.34
CA PRO A 77 -6.35 25.17 22.00
C PRO A 77 -5.65 24.69 23.27
N GLN A 78 -4.36 25.04 23.44
CA GLN A 78 -3.49 24.58 24.53
C GLN A 78 -3.15 23.08 24.51
N GLY A 79 -3.59 22.34 23.49
CA GLY A 79 -3.17 20.97 23.21
C GLY A 79 -1.72 20.90 22.71
N LEU A 80 -1.03 19.82 23.07
CA LEU A 80 0.33 19.53 22.61
C LEU A 80 0.35 18.12 22.01
N HIS A 81 0.64 18.03 20.71
CA HIS A 81 0.99 16.74 20.11
C HIS A 81 2.35 16.30 20.63
N LEU A 82 2.40 15.14 21.29
CA LEU A 82 3.62 14.64 21.90
C LEU A 82 4.69 14.33 20.84
N PRO A 83 5.98 14.55 21.12
CA PRO A 83 7.04 14.20 20.19
C PRO A 83 7.01 12.72 19.78
N SER A 84 7.07 12.47 18.48
CA SER A 84 7.04 11.13 17.89
C SER A 84 7.94 11.06 16.66
N TYR A 85 8.22 9.84 16.19
CA TYR A 85 8.94 9.60 14.95
C TYR A 85 8.27 8.47 14.17
N THR A 86 8.41 8.49 12.85
CA THR A 86 7.91 7.46 11.94
C THR A 86 9.07 6.91 11.11
N ASN A 87 8.88 5.73 10.52
CA ASN A 87 9.88 5.09 9.67
C ASN A 87 9.78 5.51 8.18
N TYR A 88 8.97 6.52 7.87
CA TYR A 88 8.72 7.01 6.53
C TYR A 88 8.77 8.55 6.51
N PRO A 89 9.12 9.18 5.37
CA PRO A 89 9.05 10.63 5.25
C PRO A 89 7.60 11.11 5.25
N GLN A 90 7.36 12.31 5.80
CA GLN A 90 6.04 12.91 5.91
C GLN A 90 5.99 14.29 5.25
N ILE A 91 4.84 14.62 4.68
CA ILE A 91 4.49 15.97 4.25
C ILE A 91 3.34 16.43 5.14
N ILE A 92 3.56 17.50 5.91
CA ILE A 92 2.58 18.04 6.84
C ILE A 92 1.97 19.29 6.22
N MET A 93 0.65 19.31 6.09
CA MET A 93 -0.11 20.46 5.61
C MET A 93 -0.98 21.01 6.73
N ILE A 94 -0.78 22.29 7.07
CA ILE A 94 -1.62 22.98 8.06
C ILE A 94 -2.88 23.47 7.36
N VAL A 95 -4.00 22.79 7.61
CA VAL A 95 -5.30 23.11 7.00
C VAL A 95 -5.95 24.32 7.65
N GLN A 96 -5.87 24.42 8.97
CA GLN A 96 -6.46 25.49 9.79
C GLN A 96 -5.58 25.75 11.01
N GLY A 97 -5.56 26.99 11.48
CA GLY A 97 -4.89 27.43 12.72
C GLY A 97 -5.74 28.42 13.50
#